data_AF-A0A9E2AVM7-F1
#
_entry.id   AF-A0A9E2AVM7-F1
#
_cell.length_a   1.000
_cell.length_b   1.000
_cell.length_c   1.000
_cell.angle_alpha   90.00
_cell.angle_beta   90.00
_cell.angle_gamma   90.00
#
_symmetry.space_group_name_H-M   'P 1'
#
loop_
_entity.id
_entity.type
_entity.pdbx_description
1 polymer ?
#
loop_
_entity_poly.entity_id
_entity_poly.type
_entity_poly.pdbx_seq_one_letter_code
_entity_poly.pdbx_strand_id
1 'polypeptide(L)'
;MRTKNEHKTAILVFALSSKEELKCKKINKAKVLFQALSDHALKTVQKTGMPYFHITEKEQRGNCFGERFANAIQFVYDRGFDQVITIGNDSPQLKAAQILKSAAELSPGKAVLGPSNDGGFYLMGLHKTDFNSASF
;
A
#
# COMPACT_ATOMS: atom_id res chain seq x y z
N MET A 1 -29.25 18.57 2.25
CA MET A 1 -28.22 18.50 1.18
C MET A 1 -27.06 17.67 1.68
N ARG A 2 -26.85 16.45 1.14
CA ARG A 2 -25.68 15.60 1.45
C ARG A 2 -24.59 15.90 0.42
N THR A 3 -23.61 16.73 0.79
CA THR A 3 -22.50 17.10 -0.10
C THR A 3 -21.24 16.31 0.25
N LYS A 4 -20.76 15.55 -0.74
CA LYS A 4 -19.42 14.95 -0.90
C LYS A 4 -18.94 13.96 0.16
N ASN A 5 -19.22 12.68 -0.07
CA ASN A 5 -18.51 11.56 0.54
C ASN A 5 -17.59 10.91 -0.53
N GLU A 6 -16.79 11.73 -1.21
CA GLU A 6 -15.86 11.29 -2.25
C GLU A 6 -14.61 10.68 -1.56
N HIS A 7 -14.66 9.37 -1.36
CA HIS A 7 -13.59 8.46 -0.92
C HIS A 7 -12.76 8.91 0.29
N LYS A 8 -13.17 8.49 1.51
CA LYS A 8 -12.35 8.60 2.73
C LYS A 8 -11.07 7.74 2.70
N THR A 9 -11.01 6.74 1.81
CA THR A 9 -9.97 5.72 1.77
C THR A 9 -9.19 5.77 0.47
N ALA A 10 -7.86 5.80 0.59
CA ALA A 10 -6.94 5.62 -0.53
C ALA A 10 -6.10 4.35 -0.36
N ILE A 11 -5.61 3.82 -1.48
CA ILE A 11 -4.69 2.68 -1.49
C ILE A 11 -3.26 3.20 -1.62
N LEU A 12 -2.35 2.73 -0.78
CA LEU A 12 -0.92 2.98 -0.88
C LEU A 12 -0.21 1.70 -1.36
N VAL A 13 0.27 1.73 -2.59
CA VAL A 13 1.19 0.71 -3.10
C VAL A 13 2.60 1.12 -2.67
N PHE A 14 3.16 0.41 -1.69
CA PHE A 14 4.48 0.66 -1.15
C PHE A 14 5.42 -0.47 -1.57
N ALA A 15 6.20 -0.24 -2.61
CA ALA A 15 7.06 -1.25 -3.21
C ALA A 15 8.30 -0.61 -3.82
N LEU A 16 9.40 -1.38 -3.92
CA LEU A 16 10.58 -0.93 -4.65
C LEU A 16 10.32 -0.97 -6.16
N SER A 17 10.90 -0.02 -6.89
CA SER A 17 10.91 -0.07 -8.34
C SER A 17 11.85 -1.17 -8.83
N SER A 18 11.54 -1.66 -10.02
CA SER A 18 12.34 -2.67 -10.73
C SER A 18 13.76 -2.20 -11.07
N LYS A 19 14.14 -0.94 -10.79
CA LYS A 19 15.46 -0.36 -11.10
C LYS A 19 16.44 -0.43 -9.92
N GLU A 20 15.98 -0.43 -8.67
CA GLU A 20 16.88 -0.46 -7.50
C GLU A 20 17.04 -1.87 -6.89
N GLU A 21 16.07 -2.77 -7.08
CA GLU A 21 16.29 -4.21 -6.86
C GLU A 21 17.38 -4.81 -7.78
N LEU A 22 17.72 -4.11 -8.88
CA LEU A 22 18.82 -4.44 -9.80
C LEU A 22 20.18 -4.46 -9.11
N LYS A 23 20.38 -3.67 -8.04
CA LYS A 23 21.64 -3.70 -7.28
C LYS A 23 21.81 -5.02 -6.53
N CYS A 24 20.71 -5.69 -6.17
CA CYS A 24 20.74 -6.87 -5.34
C CYS A 24 20.88 -8.19 -6.11
N LYS A 25 20.46 -8.33 -7.38
CA LYS A 25 20.61 -9.61 -8.12
C LYS A 25 20.83 -9.43 -9.64
N LYS A 26 22.00 -9.89 -10.13
CA LYS A 26 22.41 -9.97 -11.55
C LYS A 26 21.64 -11.05 -12.35
N ILE A 27 20.31 -11.06 -12.34
CA ILE A 27 19.49 -12.08 -13.04
C ILE A 27 18.37 -11.42 -13.84
N ASN A 28 18.47 -11.41 -15.18
CA ASN A 28 17.46 -10.85 -16.08
C ASN A 28 16.05 -11.46 -15.91
N LYS A 29 15.94 -12.75 -15.56
CA LYS A 29 14.64 -13.40 -15.27
C LYS A 29 13.94 -12.82 -14.03
N ALA A 30 14.71 -12.45 -13.01
CA ALA A 30 14.17 -11.85 -11.80
C ALA A 30 13.54 -10.47 -12.10
N LYS A 31 14.21 -9.66 -12.94
CA LYS A 31 13.68 -8.36 -13.40
C LYS A 31 12.30 -8.49 -14.04
N VAL A 32 12.12 -9.45 -14.95
CA VAL A 32 10.84 -9.67 -15.64
C VAL A 32 9.76 -10.09 -14.64
N LEU A 33 10.10 -10.94 -13.68
CA LEU A 33 9.18 -11.37 -12.63
C LEU A 33 8.74 -10.19 -11.73
N PHE A 34 9.67 -9.38 -11.24
CA PHE A 34 9.35 -8.23 -10.39
C PHE A 34 8.55 -7.15 -11.10
N GLN A 35 8.85 -6.91 -12.38
CA GLN A 35 8.03 -6.01 -13.20
C GLN A 35 6.61 -6.56 -13.34
N ALA A 36 6.46 -7.86 -13.63
CA ALA A 36 5.16 -8.50 -13.75
C ALA A 36 4.35 -8.45 -12.43
N LEU A 37 5.02 -8.63 -11.30
CA LEU A 37 4.43 -8.51 -9.96
C LEU A 37 3.94 -7.09 -9.67
N SER A 38 4.77 -6.08 -9.95
CA SER A 38 4.42 -4.66 -9.79
C SER A 38 3.25 -4.27 -10.72
N ASP A 39 3.30 -4.68 -11.98
CA ASP A 39 2.23 -4.46 -12.95
C ASP A 39 0.93 -5.16 -12.50
N HIS A 40 1.04 -6.36 -11.92
CA HIS A 40 -0.11 -7.07 -11.39
C HIS A 40 -0.74 -6.33 -10.20
N ALA A 41 0.06 -5.89 -9.23
CA ALA A 41 -0.41 -5.12 -8.09
C ALA A 41 -1.13 -3.84 -8.53
N LEU A 42 -0.52 -3.08 -9.45
CA LEU A 42 -1.12 -1.85 -9.99
C LEU A 42 -2.43 -2.13 -10.74
N LYS A 43 -2.47 -3.18 -11.58
CA LYS A 43 -3.72 -3.58 -12.27
C LYS A 43 -4.80 -3.99 -11.28
N THR A 44 -4.44 -4.69 -10.20
CA THR A 44 -5.38 -5.09 -9.15
C THR A 44 -5.94 -3.88 -8.42
N VAL A 45 -5.10 -2.90 -8.09
CA VAL A 45 -5.53 -1.63 -7.49
C VAL A 45 -6.41 -0.83 -8.43
N GLN A 46 -6.05 -0.71 -9.70
CA GLN A 46 -6.86 -0.01 -10.71
C GLN A 46 -8.27 -0.60 -10.85
N LYS A 47 -8.41 -1.93 -10.76
CA LYS A 47 -9.72 -2.61 -10.79
C LYS A 47 -10.64 -2.24 -9.63
N THR A 48 -10.12 -1.71 -8.53
CA THR A 48 -10.94 -1.26 -7.39
C THR A 48 -11.69 0.03 -7.68
N GLY A 49 -11.22 0.84 -8.65
CA GLY A 49 -11.73 2.20 -8.89
C GLY A 49 -11.44 3.20 -7.77
N MET A 50 -10.66 2.82 -6.75
CA MET A 50 -10.31 3.71 -5.63
C MET A 50 -9.10 4.60 -5.97
N PRO A 51 -9.01 5.78 -5.34
CA PRO A 51 -7.78 6.59 -5.39
C PRO A 51 -6.59 5.78 -4.86
N TYR A 52 -5.46 5.86 -5.55
CA TYR A 52 -4.25 5.17 -5.13
C TYR A 52 -2.98 5.99 -5.34
N PHE A 53 -1.98 5.70 -4.53
CA PHE A 53 -0.64 6.25 -4.61
C PHE A 53 0.36 5.11 -4.74
N HIS A 54 1.32 5.26 -5.64
CA HIS A 54 2.43 4.33 -5.78
C HIS A 54 3.69 5.04 -5.34
N ILE A 55 4.24 4.61 -4.20
CA ILE A 55 5.43 5.20 -3.59
C ILE A 55 6.58 4.22 -3.77
N THR A 56 7.52 4.58 -4.64
CA THR A 56 8.73 3.81 -4.89
C THR A 56 9.88 4.34 -4.05
N GLU A 57 11.05 3.69 -4.12
CA GLU A 57 12.25 4.12 -3.41
C GLU A 57 12.66 5.57 -3.71
N LYS A 58 12.21 6.15 -4.83
CA LYS A 58 12.48 7.55 -5.18
C LYS A 58 11.68 8.53 -4.33
N GLU A 59 10.51 8.12 -3.86
CA GLU A 59 9.59 8.93 -3.06
C GLU A 59 9.61 8.54 -1.59
N GLN A 60 10.13 7.36 -1.23
CA GLN A 60 10.31 6.94 0.15
C GLN A 60 11.32 7.84 0.88
N ARG A 61 10.94 8.34 2.05
CA ARG A 61 11.76 9.25 2.87
C ARG A 61 11.93 8.68 4.27
N GLY A 62 13.15 8.61 4.78
CA GLY A 62 13.45 8.05 6.10
C GLY A 62 14.67 7.14 6.09
N ASN A 63 15.29 6.99 7.25
CA ASN A 63 16.53 6.23 7.45
C ASN A 63 16.25 4.72 7.54
N CYS A 64 15.19 4.33 8.24
CA CYS A 64 14.77 2.93 8.39
C CYS A 64 13.51 2.62 7.56
N PHE A 65 13.16 1.33 7.48
CA PHE A 65 11.92 0.91 6.79
C PHE A 65 10.68 1.51 7.45
N GLY A 66 10.60 1.47 8.79
CA GLY A 66 9.49 2.03 9.57
C GLY A 66 9.26 3.50 9.27
N GLU A 67 10.31 4.32 9.32
CA GLU A 67 10.25 5.74 8.96
C GLU A 67 9.76 5.95 7.52
N ARG A 68 10.29 5.18 6.54
CA ARG A 68 9.86 5.28 5.14
C ARG A 68 8.39 4.92 4.96
N PHE A 69 7.94 3.87 5.64
CA PHE A 69 6.57 3.40 5.60
C PHE A 69 5.60 4.38 6.26
N ALA A 70 5.94 4.86 7.47
CA ALA A 70 5.18 5.87 8.19
C ALA A 70 5.08 7.18 7.40
N ASN A 71 6.16 7.66 6.78
CA ASN A 71 6.14 8.87 5.96
C ASN A 71 5.27 8.70 4.71
N ALA A 72 5.23 7.50 4.11
CA ALA A 72 4.36 7.22 2.98
C ALA A 72 2.87 7.18 3.38
N ILE A 73 2.55 6.64 4.57
CA ILE A 73 1.20 6.69 5.14
C ILE A 73 0.81 8.14 5.44
N GLN A 74 1.68 8.91 6.10
CA GLN A 74 1.45 10.32 6.41
C GLN A 74 1.19 11.13 5.13
N PHE A 75 1.96 10.89 4.07
CA PHE A 75 1.74 11.51 2.77
C PHE A 75 0.31 11.31 2.24
N VAL A 76 -0.28 10.13 2.42
CA VAL A 76 -1.68 9.87 2.02
C VAL A 76 -2.65 10.70 2.86
N TYR A 77 -2.42 10.78 4.17
CA TYR A 77 -3.25 11.58 5.08
C TYR A 77 -3.15 13.09 4.82
N ASP A 78 -1.98 13.56 4.40
CA ASP A 78 -1.74 14.97 4.03
C ASP A 78 -2.46 15.36 2.72
N ARG A 79 -2.86 14.36 1.90
CA ARG A 79 -3.70 14.56 0.71
C ARG A 79 -5.20 14.57 1.01
N GLY A 80 -5.59 14.51 2.29
CA GLY A 80 -6.97 14.66 2.73
C GLY A 80 -7.76 13.36 2.86
N PHE A 81 -7.08 12.20 2.82
CA PHE A 81 -7.71 10.92 3.12
C PHE A 81 -7.69 10.65 4.64
N ASP A 82 -8.73 10.00 5.14
CA ASP A 82 -8.83 9.58 6.55
C ASP A 82 -8.35 8.15 6.77
N GLN A 83 -8.26 7.39 5.68
CA GLN A 83 -8.04 5.95 5.70
C GLN A 83 -7.04 5.58 4.62
N VAL A 84 -6.13 4.67 4.96
CA VAL A 84 -5.16 4.11 4.03
C VAL A 84 -5.24 2.59 4.05
N ILE A 85 -5.23 1.98 2.87
CA ILE A 85 -4.96 0.55 2.69
C ILE A 85 -3.60 0.42 2.03
N THR A 86 -2.60 -0.07 2.76
CA THR A 86 -1.25 -0.29 2.25
C THR A 86 -1.11 -1.70 1.71
N ILE A 87 -0.50 -1.85 0.54
CA ILE A 87 -0.18 -3.16 -0.06
C ILE A 87 1.26 -3.16 -0.60
N GLY A 88 1.88 -4.34 -0.61
CA GLY A 88 3.13 -4.61 -1.33
C GLY A 88 2.88 -5.04 -2.79
N ASN A 89 3.95 -5.34 -3.53
CA ASN A 89 3.89 -5.91 -4.88
C ASN A 89 4.16 -7.43 -4.92
N ASP A 90 4.50 -8.05 -3.80
CA ASP A 90 4.94 -9.44 -3.67
C ASP A 90 3.81 -10.47 -3.58
N SER A 91 2.56 -10.02 -3.62
CA SER A 91 1.37 -10.83 -3.33
C SER A 91 0.49 -11.04 -4.57
N PRO A 92 0.86 -11.96 -5.50
CA PRO A 92 0.13 -12.19 -6.75
C PRO A 92 -1.29 -12.75 -6.56
N GLN A 93 -1.60 -13.28 -5.38
CA GLN A 93 -2.92 -13.78 -5.01
C GLN A 93 -3.89 -12.68 -4.56
N LEU A 94 -3.41 -11.46 -4.33
CA LEU A 94 -4.24 -10.33 -3.90
C LEU A 94 -5.27 -9.96 -4.97
N LYS A 95 -6.54 -9.95 -4.58
CA LYS A 95 -7.66 -9.58 -5.46
C LYS A 95 -8.25 -8.23 -5.05
N ALA A 96 -8.75 -7.50 -6.04
CA ALA A 96 -9.45 -6.22 -5.83
C ALA A 96 -10.59 -6.34 -4.80
N ALA A 97 -11.33 -7.46 -4.80
CA ALA A 97 -12.40 -7.72 -3.84
C ALA A 97 -11.91 -7.77 -2.38
N GLN A 98 -10.68 -8.25 -2.14
CA GLN A 98 -10.09 -8.27 -0.79
C GLN A 98 -9.77 -6.84 -0.34
N ILE A 99 -9.19 -6.02 -1.23
CA ILE A 99 -8.91 -4.61 -0.95
C ILE A 99 -10.20 -3.84 -0.63
N LEU A 100 -11.24 -4.02 -1.46
CA LEU A 100 -12.54 -3.39 -1.27
C LEU A 100 -13.20 -3.83 0.05
N LYS A 101 -13.12 -5.11 0.39
CA LYS A 101 -13.61 -5.63 1.68
C LYS A 101 -12.86 -5.00 2.86
N SER A 102 -11.53 -4.97 2.81
CA SER A 102 -10.72 -4.33 3.85
C SER A 102 -11.03 -2.84 3.99
N ALA A 103 -11.21 -2.12 2.88
CA ALA A 103 -11.60 -0.71 2.90
C ALA A 103 -12.99 -0.49 3.50
N ALA A 104 -13.95 -1.40 3.28
CA ALA A 104 -15.29 -1.33 3.85
C ALA A 104 -15.34 -1.67 5.35
N GLU A 105 -14.42 -2.50 5.82
CA GLU A 105 -14.33 -2.92 7.23
C GLU A 105 -13.53 -1.96 8.11
N LEU A 106 -12.84 -1.00 7.48
CA LEU A 106 -11.99 -0.04 8.14
C LEU A 106 -12.83 1.05 8.82
N SER A 107 -12.47 1.34 10.07
CA SER A 107 -13.15 2.34 10.90
C SER A 107 -12.17 2.85 11.95
N PRO A 108 -12.41 4.03 12.56
CA PRO A 108 -11.63 4.46 13.72
C PRO A 108 -11.56 3.38 14.80
N GLY A 109 -10.39 3.17 15.40
CA GLY A 109 -10.12 2.15 16.42
C GLY A 109 -9.99 0.72 15.88
N LYS A 110 -9.98 0.52 14.56
CA LYS A 110 -9.94 -0.81 13.94
C LYS A 110 -8.93 -0.86 12.79
N ALA A 111 -7.74 -1.38 13.09
CA ALA A 111 -6.79 -1.78 12.06
C ALA A 111 -7.24 -3.06 11.35
N VAL A 112 -7.01 -3.15 10.04
CA VAL A 112 -7.25 -4.36 9.24
C VAL A 112 -5.91 -4.93 8.81
N LEU A 113 -5.71 -6.23 9.01
CA LEU A 113 -4.51 -6.93 8.58
C LEU A 113 -4.93 -8.11 7.71
N GLY A 114 -4.43 -8.17 6.48
CA GLY A 114 -4.58 -9.29 5.56
C GLY A 114 -3.44 -10.28 5.76
N PRO A 115 -3.66 -11.42 6.43
CA PRO A 115 -2.59 -12.37 6.74
C PRO A 115 -2.05 -13.00 5.46
N SER A 116 -0.73 -12.98 5.29
CA SER A 116 -0.03 -13.70 4.24
C SER A 116 0.29 -15.13 4.68
N ASN A 117 0.43 -16.03 3.71
CA ASN A 117 0.76 -17.45 3.96
C ASN A 117 2.17 -17.64 4.55
N ASP A 118 3.03 -16.63 4.47
CA ASP A 118 4.43 -16.64 4.95
C ASP A 118 4.60 -16.01 6.35
N GLY A 119 3.51 -15.66 7.04
CA GLY A 119 3.55 -15.04 8.37
C GLY A 119 3.71 -13.52 8.36
N GLY A 120 3.77 -12.89 7.18
CA GLY A 120 3.62 -11.44 7.02
C GLY A 120 2.18 -11.00 6.82
N PHE A 121 1.98 -9.73 6.45
CA PHE A 121 0.68 -9.21 6.00
C PHE A 121 0.83 -8.65 4.58
N TYR A 122 0.00 -9.13 3.65
CA TYR A 122 -0.01 -8.61 2.27
C TYR A 122 -0.78 -7.29 2.15
N LEU A 123 -1.57 -6.95 3.18
CA LEU A 123 -2.42 -5.78 3.25
C LEU A 123 -2.51 -5.30 4.70
N MET A 124 -2.35 -3.99 4.91
CA MET A 124 -2.64 -3.34 6.19
C MET A 124 -3.55 -2.14 5.95
N GLY A 125 -4.55 -1.97 6.81
CA GLY A 125 -5.48 -0.85 6.77
C GLY A 125 -5.41 -0.07 8.07
N LEU A 126 -5.32 1.26 7.96
CA LEU A 126 -5.24 2.17 9.10
C LEU A 126 -6.11 3.42 8.92
N HIS A 127 -6.83 3.77 9.97
CA HIS A 127 -7.49 5.06 10.09
C HIS A 127 -6.52 6.09 10.68
N LYS A 128 -6.63 7.35 10.25
CA LYS A 128 -5.74 8.46 10.63
C LYS A 128 -5.67 8.68 12.15
N THR A 129 -6.75 8.43 12.87
CA THR A 129 -6.80 8.54 14.35
C THR A 129 -5.95 7.50 15.06
N ASP A 130 -5.71 6.37 14.40
CA ASP A 130 -4.99 5.23 14.98
C ASP A 130 -3.52 5.22 14.52
N PHE A 131 -3.15 6.20 13.69
CA PHE A 131 -1.79 6.32 13.17
C PHE A 131 -0.93 7.17 14.09
N ASN A 132 0.18 6.57 14.55
CA ASN A 132 1.27 7.27 15.21
C ASN A 132 2.57 6.96 14.48
N SER A 133 3.14 7.96 13.82
CA SER A 133 4.39 7.80 13.05
C SER A 133 5.57 7.38 13.92
N ALA A 134 5.58 7.70 15.22
CA ALA A 134 6.66 7.33 16.14
C ALA A 134 6.59 5.86 16.60
N SER A 135 5.53 5.12 16.26
CA SER A 135 5.36 3.71 16.62
C SER A 135 5.87 2.74 15.53
N PHE A 136 6.48 3.25 14.46
CA PHE A 136 7.00 2.48 13.32
C PHE A 136 8.52 2.40 13.32
#